data_AF-A0A4R8BWL7-F1
#
_entry.id   AF-A0A4R8BWL7-F1
#
_cell.length_a   1.000
_cell.length_b   1.000
_cell.length_c   1.000
_cell.angle_alpha   90.00
_cell.angle_beta   90.00
_cell.angle_gamma   90.00
#
_symmetry.space_group_name_H-M   'P 1'
#
loop_
_entity.id
_entity.type
_entity.pdbx_description
1 polymer ?
#
loop_
_entity_poly.entity_id
_entity_poly.type
_entity_poly.pdbx_seq_one_letter_code
_entity_poly.pdbx_strand_id
1 'polypeptide(L)' 'MSTPREELHALIDELPDEAAAELVPDMREILKHRLEMRRRRATEPRPWPPSWFGAGAGSRPDVARQSEEILRDELGRSE' A
#
# COMPACT_ATOMS: atom_id res chain seq x y z
N MET A 1 6.66 7.58 -20.01
CA MET A 1 5.35 7.17 -19.50
C MET A 1 4.93 8.23 -18.51
N SER A 2 3.81 8.92 -18.75
CA SER A 2 3.30 9.93 -17.84
C SER A 2 2.72 9.24 -16.61
N THR A 3 2.89 9.84 -15.43
CA THR A 3 2.20 9.35 -14.23
C THR A 3 0.73 9.80 -14.27
N PRO A 4 -0.19 9.06 -13.63
CA PRO A 4 -1.60 9.47 -13.56
C PRO A 4 -1.82 10.89 -12.98
N ARG A 5 -0.87 11.40 -12.17
CA ARG A 5 -0.90 12.76 -11.65
C ARG A 5 -0.54 13.79 -12.72
N GLU A 6 0.47 13.51 -13.54
CA GLU A 6 0.90 14.37 -14.64
C GLU A 6 -0.19 14.46 -15.72
N GLU A 7 -0.86 13.36 -16.02
CA GLU A 7 -2.02 13.33 -16.93
C GLU A 7 -3.19 14.20 -16.43
N LEU A 8 -3.48 14.15 -15.13
CA LEU A 8 -4.53 14.98 -14.53
C LEU A 8 -4.17 16.47 -14.58
N HIS A 9 -2.89 16.83 -14.37
CA HIS A 9 -2.45 18.22 -14.48
C HIS A 9 -2.64 18.75 -15.90
N ALA A 10 -2.23 18.00 -16.92
CA ALA A 10 -2.41 18.40 -18.31
C ALA A 10 -3.90 18.63 -18.66
N LEU A 11 -4.79 17.76 -18.20
CA LEU A 11 -6.24 17.92 -18.41
C LEU A 11 -6.82 19.17 -17.72
N ILE A 12 -6.28 19.55 -16.56
CA ILE A 12 -6.70 20.77 -15.86
C ILE A 12 -6.20 22.01 -16.60
N ASP A 13 -4.97 21.99 -17.11
CA ASP A 13 -4.36 23.12 -17.81
C ASP A 13 -5.06 23.41 -19.16
N GLU A 14 -5.66 22.40 -19.79
CA GLU A 14 -6.43 22.54 -21.04
C GLU A 14 -7.89 22.99 -20.81
N LEU A 15 -8.35 23.06 -19.57
CA LEU A 15 -9.75 23.31 -19.25
C LEU A 15 -10.07 24.82 -19.25
N PRO A 16 -11.13 25.27 -19.95
CA PRO A 16 -11.59 26.66 -19.86
C PRO A 16 -12.04 27.04 -18.45
N ASP A 17 -11.81 28.30 -18.05
CA ASP A 17 -12.11 28.80 -16.70
C ASP A 17 -13.59 28.65 -16.33
N GLU A 18 -14.51 28.83 -17.29
CA GLU A 18 -15.94 28.67 -17.07
C GLU A 18 -16.31 27.22 -16.74
N ALA A 19 -15.75 26.27 -17.49
CA ALA A 19 -15.94 24.84 -17.24
C ALA A 19 -15.28 24.41 -15.92
N ALA A 20 -14.13 24.99 -15.58
CA ALA A 20 -13.47 24.75 -14.30
C ALA A 20 -14.35 25.23 -13.13
N ALA A 21 -14.96 26.41 -13.25
CA ALA A 21 -15.84 26.96 -12.22
C ALA A 21 -17.07 26.08 -11.96
N GLU A 22 -17.64 25.48 -13.01
CA GLU A 22 -18.77 24.54 -12.89
C GLU A 22 -18.36 23.20 -12.25
N LEU A 23 -17.17 22.67 -12.57
CA LEU A 23 -16.72 21.34 -12.15
C LEU A 23 -16.08 21.30 -10.76
N VAL A 24 -15.43 22.38 -10.32
CA VAL A 24 -14.68 22.42 -9.05
C VAL A 24 -15.52 22.04 -7.81
N PRO A 25 -16.79 22.48 -7.65
CA PRO A 25 -17.61 22.10 -6.49
C PRO A 25 -17.80 20.59 -6.36
N ASP A 26 -18.17 19.92 -7.45
CA ASP A 26 -18.42 18.47 -7.46
C ASP A 26 -17.13 17.68 -7.23
N MET A 27 -16.06 18.09 -7.92
CA MET A 27 -14.74 17.46 -7.78
C MET A 27 -14.23 17.56 -6.35
N ARG A 28 -14.45 18.70 -5.69
CA ARG A 28 -14.05 18.94 -4.29
C ARG A 28 -14.73 17.97 -3.35
N GLU A 29 -16.03 17.74 -3.49
CA GLU A 29 -16.77 16.83 -2.62
C GLU A 29 -16.36 15.37 -2.86
N ILE A 30 -16.16 14.96 -4.12
CA ILE A 30 -15.65 13.63 -4.46
C ILE A 30 -14.26 13.40 -3.83
N LEU A 31 -13.35 14.37 -3.96
CA LEU A 31 -12.00 14.27 -3.43
C LEU A 31 -11.99 14.23 -1.90
N LYS A 32 -12.78 15.09 -1.22
CA LYS A 32 -12.95 15.04 0.23
C LYS A 32 -13.42 13.67 0.70
N HIS A 33 -14.48 13.15 0.08
CA HIS A 33 -15.03 11.84 0.43
C HIS A 33 -13.98 10.72 0.27
N ARG A 34 -13.26 10.69 -0.85
CA ARG A 34 -12.19 9.70 -1.07
C ARG A 34 -11.07 9.80 -0.05
N LEU A 35 -10.64 11.01 0.31
CA LEU A 35 -9.61 11.24 1.31
C LEU A 35 -10.08 10.80 2.70
N GLU A 36 -11.32 11.11 3.06
CA GLU A 36 -11.91 10.67 4.33
C GLU A 36 -11.97 9.14 4.42
N MET A 37 -12.46 8.47 3.37
CA MET A 37 -12.53 7.01 3.31
C MET A 37 -11.14 6.36 3.39
N ARG A 38 -10.12 6.98 2.79
CA ARG A 38 -8.73 6.52 2.91
C ARG A 38 -8.22 6.66 4.34
N ARG A 39 -8.49 7.80 4.99
CA ARG A 39 -8.13 8.02 6.40
C ARG A 39 -8.79 6.97 7.28
N ARG A 40 -10.11 6.79 7.18
CA ARG A 40 -10.86 5.78 7.94
C ARG A 40 -10.25 4.36 7.80
N ARG A 41 -9.91 3.94 6.58
CA ARG A 41 -9.23 2.65 6.34
C ARG A 41 -7.83 2.54 6.95
N ALA A 42 -7.10 3.65 7.05
CA ALA A 42 -5.79 3.69 7.69
C ALA A 42 -5.89 3.69 9.22
N THR A 43 -7.01 4.18 9.78
CA THR A 43 -7.25 4.26 11.22
C THR A 43 -8.00 3.05 11.79
N GLU A 44 -8.46 2.10 10.97
CA GLU A 44 -8.96 0.82 11.49
C GLU A 44 -7.81 0.12 12.22
N PRO A 45 -7.91 -0.10 13.55
CA PRO A 45 -6.88 -0.77 14.30
C PRO A 45 -6.86 -2.23 13.84
N ARG A 46 -5.95 -2.56 12.91
CA ARG A 46 -5.57 -3.94 12.65
C ARG A 46 -4.66 -4.36 13.80
N PRO A 47 -5.11 -5.23 14.73
CA PRO A 47 -4.24 -5.69 15.80
C PRO A 47 -3.05 -6.41 15.19
N TRP A 48 -1.85 -5.99 15.60
CA TRP A 48 -0.63 -6.72 15.32
C TRP A 48 -0.32 -7.64 16.51
N PRO A 49 -0.03 -8.93 16.28
CA PRO A 49 0.04 -9.56 14.97
C PRO A 49 -1.34 -9.98 14.42
N PRO A 50 -1.48 -10.18 13.09
CA PRO A 50 -2.71 -10.68 12.48
C PRO A 50 -3.12 -12.05 13.04
N SER A 51 -4.41 -12.40 12.96
CA SER A 51 -4.94 -13.67 13.51
C SER A 51 -4.31 -14.96 12.94
N TRP A 52 -3.72 -14.89 11.75
CA TRP A 52 -3.00 -16.00 11.12
C TRP A 52 -1.52 -16.07 11.52
N PHE A 53 -0.98 -15.05 12.18
CA PHE A 53 0.41 -15.03 12.61
C PHE A 53 0.62 -16.07 13.72
N GLY A 54 1.48 -17.05 13.46
CA GLY A 54 1.72 -18.18 14.37
C GLY A 54 0.66 -19.29 14.32
N ALA A 55 -0.29 -19.25 13.37
CA ALA A 55 -1.32 -20.28 13.23
C ALA A 55 -0.78 -21.64 12.72
N GLY A 56 0.47 -21.68 12.22
CA GLY A 56 1.15 -22.91 11.85
C GLY A 56 1.87 -23.53 13.04
N ALA A 57 1.48 -24.73 13.45
CA ALA A 57 2.32 -25.57 14.30
C ALA A 57 3.57 -25.97 13.49
N GLY A 58 4.71 -25.34 13.77
CA GLY A 58 5.97 -25.70 13.14
C GLY A 58 6.30 -27.17 13.42
N SER A 59 6.30 -28.02 12.40
CA SER A 59 6.76 -29.40 12.55
C SER A 59 8.27 -29.45 12.33
N ARG A 60 9.02 -29.94 13.33
CA ARG A 60 10.48 -30.20 13.29
C ARG A 60 11.38 -28.94 13.31
N PRO A 61 12.67 -29.11 13.67
CA PRO A 61 13.37 -28.32 14.69
C PRO A 61 13.35 -26.82 14.44
N ASP A 62 13.37 -26.03 15.52
CA ASP A 62 13.36 -24.56 15.48
C ASP A 62 14.46 -24.02 14.54
N VAL A 63 14.04 -23.71 13.31
CA VAL A 63 14.89 -23.18 12.23
C VAL A 63 15.29 -21.75 12.55
N ALA A 64 14.44 -20.99 13.25
CA ALA A 64 14.78 -19.63 13.66
C ALA A 64 15.96 -19.63 14.64
N ARG A 65 16.01 -20.60 15.56
CA ARG A 65 17.14 -20.76 16.49
C ARG A 65 18.44 -21.20 15.79
N GLN A 66 18.35 -21.89 14.65
CA GLN A 66 19.50 -22.45 13.92
C GLN A 66 19.81 -21.70 12.63
N SER A 67 19.19 -20.54 12.38
CA SER A 67 19.30 -19.83 11.11
C SER A 67 20.75 -19.51 10.75
N GLU A 68 21.54 -19.07 11.73
CA GLU A 68 22.95 -18.71 11.53
C GLU A 68 23.85 -19.90 11.20
N GLU A 69 23.58 -21.07 11.78
CA GLU A 69 24.32 -22.30 11.50
C GLU A 69 23.97 -22.83 10.12
N ILE A 70 22.68 -22.89 9.80
CA ILE A 70 22.17 -23.31 8.49
C ILE A 70 22.68 -22.40 7.38
N LEU A 71 22.65 -21.08 7.57
CA LEU A 71 23.17 -20.13 6.59
C LEU A 71 24.68 -20.26 6.42
N ARG A 72 25.43 -20.47 7.50
CA ARG A 72 26.88 -20.67 7.40
C ARG A 72 27.22 -21.94 6.62
N ASP A 73 26.47 -23.01 6.87
CA ASP A 73 26.72 -24.29 6.27
C ASP A 73 26.23 -24.31 4.81
N GLU A 74 24.98 -23.96 4.56
CA GLU A 74 24.34 -24.28 3.27
C GLU A 74 24.32 -23.12 2.27
N LEU A 75 24.57 -21.87 2.69
CA LEU A 75 24.49 -20.73 1.79
C LEU A 75 25.63 -20.77 0.75
N GLY A 76 25.27 -21.02 -0.50
CA GLY A 76 26.21 -21.07 -1.62
C GLY A 76 26.79 -22.45 -1.91
N ARG A 77 26.28 -23.53 -1.31
CA ARG A 77 26.72 -24.93 -1.59
C ARG A 77 26.22 -25.53 -2.92
N SER A 78 25.79 -24.71 -3.87
CA SER A 78 25.33 -25.17 -5.20
C SER A 78 26.10 -24.46 -6.31
N GLU A 79 27.29 -24.97 -6.63
CA GLU A 79 27.88 -24.94 -7.98
C GLU A 79 28.06 -26.38 -8.48
#